data_AF-A0A0E4H863-F1
#
_entry.id   AF-A0A0E4H863-F1
#
_cell.length_a   1.000
_cell.length_b   1.000
_cell.length_c   1.000
_cell.angle_alpha   90.00
_cell.angle_beta   90.00
_cell.angle_gamma   90.00
#
_symmetry.space_group_name_H-M   'P 1'
#
loop_
_entity.id
_entity.type
_entity.pdbx_description
1 polymer ?
#
loop_
_entity_poly.entity_id
_entity_poly.type
_entity_poly.pdbx_seq_one_letter_code
_entity_poly.pdbx_strand_id
1 'polypeptide(L)'
;MLFRYQYDLNEETRKMYITGLPFETKYVEVPREKRFERLYSYNLIKIDLLSAISYLDISLQTTDMTIKEGMFRIALILYIKCFNNSGVGRSQLSVNKVYKDTQGEPIECHKKLKRIRDKYIAHDEIDFLNAKLGMVLNENEKCIMGIAYPEMQAKFDYDETLIILQSLCKIALERTNLYLEEETHKVENYLRQRDYEIVSEYSEMTIEINEI
;
A
#
# COMPACT_ATOMS: atom_id res chain seq x y z
N MET A 1 3.73 8.20 30.83
CA MET A 1 4.04 6.81 31.20
C MET A 1 3.67 5.95 30.01
N LEU A 2 4.63 5.26 29.38
CA LEU A 2 4.36 4.34 28.27
C LEU A 2 4.03 2.99 28.88
N PHE A 3 2.77 2.60 28.82
CA PHE A 3 2.37 1.25 29.22
C PHE A 3 2.64 0.29 28.06
N ARG A 4 3.23 -0.86 28.36
CA ARG A 4 3.33 -1.97 27.40
C ARG A 4 2.07 -2.81 27.54
N TYR A 5 1.30 -2.92 26.48
CA TYR A 5 0.09 -3.72 26.46
C TYR A 5 0.02 -4.54 25.18
N GLN A 6 -0.79 -5.60 25.19
CA GLN A 6 -1.04 -6.47 24.06
C GLN A 6 -2.54 -6.51 23.77
N TYR A 7 -2.89 -6.88 22.54
CA TYR A 7 -4.27 -7.12 22.12
C TYR A 7 -4.52 -8.62 22.11
N ASP A 8 -5.65 -9.04 22.68
CA ASP A 8 -6.12 -10.42 22.67
C ASP A 8 -7.54 -10.48 22.10
N LEU A 9 -7.87 -11.53 21.34
CA LEU A 9 -9.17 -11.71 20.71
C LEU A 9 -9.86 -12.94 21.29
N ASN A 10 -11.05 -12.73 21.86
CA ASN A 10 -11.91 -13.86 22.18
C ASN A 10 -12.62 -14.31 20.90
N GLU A 11 -12.22 -15.46 20.35
CA GLU A 11 -12.73 -15.99 19.08
C GLU A 11 -14.24 -16.26 19.08
N GLU A 12 -14.83 -16.64 20.22
CA GLU A 12 -16.26 -16.95 20.33
C GLU A 12 -17.13 -15.68 20.34
N THR A 13 -16.73 -14.67 21.10
CA THR A 13 -17.49 -13.42 21.29
C THR A 13 -17.05 -12.30 20.37
N ARG A 14 -15.94 -12.48 19.65
CA ARG A 14 -15.28 -11.49 18.78
C ARG A 14 -14.86 -10.19 19.49
N LYS A 15 -14.81 -10.19 20.83
CA LYS A 15 -14.38 -9.06 21.64
C LYS A 15 -12.85 -8.99 21.71
N MET A 16 -12.31 -7.79 21.56
CA MET A 16 -10.90 -7.51 21.78
C MET A 16 -10.65 -7.03 23.21
N TYR A 17 -9.61 -7.57 23.83
CA TYR A 17 -9.16 -7.21 25.17
C TYR A 17 -7.75 -6.65 25.12
N ILE A 18 -7.45 -5.79 26.10
CA ILE A 18 -6.09 -5.32 26.34
C ILE A 18 -5.53 -6.10 27.53
N THR A 19 -4.35 -6.69 27.36
CA THR A 19 -3.64 -7.45 28.41
C THR A 19 -2.29 -6.82 28.72
N GLY A 20 -1.71 -7.16 29.89
CA GLY A 20 -0.39 -6.68 30.32
C GLY A 20 -0.38 -5.34 31.08
N LEU A 21 -1.55 -4.76 31.36
CA LEU A 21 -1.69 -3.56 32.19
C LEU A 21 -1.84 -3.94 33.67
N PRO A 22 -1.32 -3.13 34.61
CA PRO A 22 -1.37 -3.42 36.05
C PRO A 22 -2.75 -3.10 36.70
N PHE A 23 -3.78 -2.91 35.88
CA PHE A 23 -5.13 -2.54 36.29
C PHE A 23 -6.15 -3.16 35.33
N GLU A 24 -7.40 -3.30 35.80
CA GLU A 24 -8.51 -3.74 34.96
C GLU A 24 -8.80 -2.72 33.86
N THR A 25 -9.07 -3.21 32.66
CA THR A 25 -9.23 -2.37 31.47
C THR A 25 -10.55 -2.66 30.79
N LYS A 26 -11.28 -1.59 30.46
CA LYS A 26 -12.38 -1.64 29.51
C LYS A 26 -11.90 -1.05 28.18
N TYR A 27 -11.86 -1.85 27.13
CA TYR A 27 -11.44 -1.41 25.81
C TYR A 27 -12.68 -1.13 24.96
N VAL A 28 -12.94 0.15 24.70
CA VAL A 28 -14.16 0.61 24.01
C VAL A 28 -13.84 1.17 22.62
N GLU A 29 -14.81 1.04 21.71
CA GLU A 29 -14.77 1.65 20.40
C GLU A 29 -15.14 3.13 20.50
N VAL A 30 -14.29 3.99 19.94
CA VAL A 30 -14.59 5.41 19.79
C VAL A 30 -15.47 5.61 18.55
N PRO A 31 -16.63 6.29 18.65
CA PRO A 31 -17.47 6.58 17.50
C PRO A 31 -16.68 7.24 16.37
N ARG A 32 -16.90 6.78 15.14
CA ARG A 32 -16.21 7.33 13.97
C ARG A 32 -16.59 8.79 13.76
N GLU A 33 -15.61 9.67 13.82
CA GLU A 33 -15.74 11.09 13.52
C GLU A 33 -14.82 11.47 12.36
N LYS A 34 -15.23 12.46 11.56
CA LYS A 34 -14.44 12.99 10.44
C LYS A 34 -13.01 13.39 10.83
N ARG A 35 -12.83 13.87 12.07
CA ARG A 35 -11.50 14.26 12.59
C ARG A 35 -10.53 13.07 12.74
N PHE A 36 -11.03 11.84 12.80
CA PHE A 36 -10.21 10.61 12.94
C PHE A 36 -9.84 10.00 11.58
N GLU A 37 -10.44 10.46 10.48
CA GLU A 37 -10.22 9.90 9.13
C GLU A 37 -8.74 9.82 8.73
N ARG A 38 -7.95 10.83 9.11
CA ARG A 38 -6.51 10.87 8.83
C ARG A 38 -5.75 9.77 9.55
N LEU A 39 -6.05 9.55 10.83
CA LEU A 39 -5.42 8.50 11.63
C LEU A 39 -5.67 7.13 11.01
N TYR A 40 -6.93 6.82 10.66
CA TYR A 40 -7.27 5.57 9.98
C TYR A 40 -6.57 5.44 8.62
N SER A 41 -6.56 6.52 7.83
CA SER A 41 -5.95 6.54 6.51
C SER A 41 -4.45 6.29 6.56
N TYR A 42 -3.73 6.97 7.47
CA TYR A 42 -2.29 6.81 7.62
C TYR A 42 -1.92 5.44 8.18
N ASN A 43 -2.78 4.83 9.01
CA ASN A 43 -2.54 3.47 9.48
C ASN A 43 -2.64 2.46 8.33
N LEU A 44 -3.63 2.61 7.45
CA LEU A 44 -3.75 1.78 6.24
C LEU A 44 -2.59 2.01 5.27
N ILE A 45 -2.13 3.24 5.10
CA ILE A 45 -0.93 3.56 4.30
C ILE A 45 0.30 2.88 4.88
N LYS A 46 0.49 2.91 6.20
CA LYS A 46 1.60 2.22 6.88
C LYS A 46 1.57 0.72 6.59
N ILE A 47 0.40 0.09 6.65
CA ILE A 47 0.23 -1.34 6.32
C ILE A 47 0.58 -1.59 4.85
N ASP A 48 0.02 -0.81 3.92
CA ASP A 48 0.30 -0.95 2.49
C ASP A 48 1.81 -0.82 2.19
N LEU A 49 2.51 0.13 2.84
CA LEU A 49 3.96 0.35 2.69
C LEU A 49 4.81 -0.78 3.30
N LEU A 50 4.46 -1.27 4.49
CA LEU A 50 5.17 -2.40 5.12
C LEU A 50 5.05 -3.66 4.28
N SER A 51 3.85 -3.94 3.77
CA SER A 51 3.62 -5.06 2.84
C SER A 51 4.42 -4.90 1.55
N ALA A 52 4.43 -3.69 0.96
CA ALA A 52 5.24 -3.42 -0.22
C ALA A 52 6.74 -3.68 0.02
N ILE A 53 7.29 -3.23 1.16
CA ILE A 53 8.70 -3.49 1.52
C ILE A 53 8.96 -5.00 1.62
N SER A 54 8.09 -5.75 2.30
CA SER A 54 8.22 -7.21 2.45
C SER A 54 8.23 -7.93 1.09
N TYR A 55 7.33 -7.55 0.17
CA TYR A 55 7.33 -8.11 -1.18
C TYR A 55 8.60 -7.75 -1.97
N LEU A 56 9.13 -6.55 -1.80
CA LEU A 56 10.40 -6.16 -2.44
C LEU A 56 11.58 -6.94 -1.86
N ASP A 57 11.59 -7.21 -0.55
CA ASP A 57 12.61 -8.06 0.08
C ASP A 57 12.58 -9.48 -0.51
N ILE A 58 11.38 -10.07 -0.68
CA ILE A 58 11.22 -11.37 -1.34
C ILE A 58 11.72 -11.31 -2.79
N SER A 59 11.33 -10.26 -3.52
CA SER A 59 11.69 -10.06 -4.93
C SER A 59 13.21 -9.93 -5.14
N LEU A 60 13.91 -9.23 -4.22
CA LEU A 60 15.36 -9.06 -4.25
C LEU A 60 16.14 -10.34 -3.92
N GLN A 61 15.55 -11.27 -3.16
CA GLN A 61 16.22 -12.49 -2.71
C GLN A 61 15.96 -13.69 -3.62
N THR A 62 14.93 -13.66 -4.46
CA THR A 62 14.59 -14.77 -5.35
C THR A 62 15.30 -14.69 -6.71
N THR A 63 15.66 -15.85 -7.25
CA THR A 63 16.11 -16.01 -8.65
C THR A 63 14.98 -16.41 -9.58
N ASP A 64 13.81 -16.79 -9.05
CA ASP A 64 12.64 -17.11 -9.85
C ASP A 64 12.05 -15.81 -10.41
N MET A 65 12.11 -15.66 -11.73
CA MET A 65 11.65 -14.45 -12.42
C MET A 65 10.13 -14.23 -12.31
N THR A 66 9.34 -15.30 -12.24
CA THR A 66 7.89 -15.22 -12.08
C THR A 66 7.54 -14.65 -10.71
N ILE A 67 8.21 -15.15 -9.66
CA ILE A 67 8.03 -14.64 -8.30
C ILE A 67 8.56 -13.20 -8.20
N LYS A 68 9.76 -12.93 -8.74
CA LYS A 68 10.38 -11.60 -8.74
C LYS A 68 9.43 -10.56 -9.33
N GLU A 69 8.89 -10.84 -10.51
CA GLU A 69 7.97 -9.95 -11.22
C GLU A 69 6.62 -9.81 -10.51
N GLY A 70 6.02 -10.91 -10.04
CA GLY A 70 4.75 -10.86 -9.31
C GLY A 70 4.84 -9.99 -8.06
N MET A 71 5.90 -10.18 -7.26
CA MET A 71 6.14 -9.40 -6.05
C MET A 71 6.41 -7.92 -6.35
N PHE A 72 7.19 -7.63 -7.40
CA PHE A 72 7.42 -6.26 -7.86
C PHE A 72 6.11 -5.56 -8.24
N ARG A 73 5.27 -6.21 -9.06
CA ARG A 73 4.00 -5.65 -9.54
C ARG A 73 3.08 -5.32 -8.36
N ILE A 74 2.94 -6.22 -7.40
CA ILE A 74 2.09 -6.02 -6.21
C ILE A 74 2.66 -4.90 -5.31
N ALA A 75 3.96 -4.90 -5.05
CA ALA A 75 4.61 -3.84 -4.27
C ALA A 75 4.42 -2.46 -4.91
N LEU A 76 4.57 -2.36 -6.23
CA LEU A 76 4.37 -1.12 -6.97
C LEU A 76 2.92 -0.64 -6.90
N ILE A 77 1.94 -1.55 -7.00
CA ILE A 77 0.52 -1.22 -6.83
C ILE A 77 0.25 -0.65 -5.43
N LEU A 78 0.71 -1.32 -4.38
CA LEU A 78 0.53 -0.89 -2.99
C LEU A 78 1.21 0.46 -2.71
N TYR A 79 2.43 0.65 -3.21
CA TYR A 79 3.13 1.92 -3.12
C TYR A 79 2.34 3.05 -3.79
N ILE A 80 1.95 2.89 -5.06
CA ILE A 80 1.24 3.93 -5.82
C ILE A 80 -0.14 4.24 -5.22
N LYS A 81 -0.83 3.24 -4.65
CA LYS A 81 -2.09 3.41 -3.92
C LYS A 81 -1.97 4.39 -2.75
N CYS A 82 -0.80 4.49 -2.10
CA CYS A 82 -0.58 5.42 -0.99
C CYS A 82 -0.61 6.90 -1.44
N PHE A 83 -0.38 7.19 -2.71
CA PHE A 83 -0.31 8.53 -3.29
C PHE A 83 -1.49 8.89 -4.19
N ASN A 84 -2.36 7.91 -4.50
CA ASN A 84 -3.53 8.13 -5.32
C ASN A 84 -4.78 8.23 -4.47
N ASN A 85 -5.72 9.06 -4.94
CA ASN A 85 -7.02 9.20 -4.32
C ASN A 85 -7.89 7.98 -4.68
N SER A 86 -8.14 7.10 -3.72
CA SER A 86 -8.93 5.87 -3.95
C SER A 86 -10.42 6.02 -3.60
N GLY A 87 -10.95 7.24 -3.48
CA GLY A 87 -12.37 7.50 -3.20
C GLY A 87 -12.64 8.20 -1.86
N VAL A 88 -13.93 8.35 -1.53
CA VAL A 88 -14.44 9.21 -0.45
C VAL A 88 -13.84 8.86 0.92
N GLY A 89 -13.20 9.83 1.57
CA GLY A 89 -12.79 9.77 2.98
C GLY A 89 -11.35 9.29 3.26
N ARG A 90 -10.62 8.75 2.27
CA ARG A 90 -9.23 8.31 2.49
C ARG A 90 -8.24 9.44 2.21
N SER A 91 -7.40 9.75 3.20
CA SER A 91 -6.27 10.67 3.01
C SER A 91 -5.16 9.99 2.22
N GLN A 92 -4.55 10.73 1.30
CA GLN A 92 -3.40 10.29 0.49
C GLN A 92 -2.11 10.99 0.93
N LEU A 93 -0.97 10.36 0.63
CA LEU A 93 0.33 11.02 0.73
C LEU A 93 0.49 12.04 -0.39
N SER A 94 1.08 13.19 -0.05
CA SER A 94 1.52 14.16 -1.04
C SER A 94 2.97 13.89 -1.40
N VAL A 95 3.22 13.53 -2.66
CA VAL A 95 4.57 13.28 -3.21
C VAL A 95 5.53 14.42 -2.82
N ASN A 96 5.11 15.67 -3.05
CA ASN A 96 5.92 16.84 -2.75
C ASN A 96 6.22 17.01 -1.25
N LYS A 97 5.30 16.62 -0.36
CA LYS A 97 5.52 16.72 1.10
C LYS A 97 6.35 15.56 1.64
N VAL A 98 6.26 14.38 1.01
CA VAL A 98 7.02 13.20 1.44
C VAL A 98 8.48 13.34 1.04
N TYR A 99 8.77 13.81 -0.17
CA TYR A 99 10.12 13.82 -0.73
C TYR A 99 10.80 15.20 -0.75
N LYS A 100 10.24 16.18 -0.03
CA LYS A 100 10.71 17.58 -0.09
C LYS A 100 12.20 17.74 0.19
N ASP A 101 12.69 17.04 1.21
CA ASP A 101 14.04 17.19 1.76
C ASP A 101 14.91 15.95 1.51
N THR A 102 14.49 15.09 0.58
CA THR A 102 15.20 13.87 0.20
C THR A 102 16.20 14.17 -0.91
N GLN A 103 17.47 13.76 -0.72
CA GLN A 103 18.53 13.91 -1.72
C GLN A 103 18.24 13.06 -2.98
N GLY A 104 18.74 13.51 -4.14
CA GLY A 104 18.57 12.85 -5.43
C GLY A 104 17.29 13.26 -6.17
N GLU A 105 16.72 12.35 -6.95
CA GLU A 105 15.52 12.60 -7.79
C GLU A 105 14.29 11.74 -7.44
N PRO A 106 13.90 11.61 -6.16
CA PRO A 106 12.84 10.69 -5.72
C PRO A 106 11.47 10.99 -6.36
N ILE A 107 11.19 12.26 -6.65
CA ILE A 107 9.95 12.68 -7.32
C ILE A 107 9.91 12.17 -8.78
N GLU A 108 11.03 12.23 -9.49
CA GLU A 108 11.11 11.72 -10.87
C GLU A 108 11.06 10.19 -10.89
N CYS A 109 11.72 9.52 -9.94
CA CYS A 109 11.59 8.08 -9.75
C CYS A 109 10.12 7.68 -9.49
N HIS A 110 9.42 8.39 -8.60
CA HIS A 110 7.99 8.18 -8.37
C HIS A 110 7.17 8.32 -9.65
N LYS A 111 7.39 9.38 -10.45
CA LYS A 111 6.67 9.60 -11.72
C LYS A 111 6.91 8.46 -12.71
N LYS A 112 8.15 7.99 -12.85
CA LYS A 112 8.51 6.86 -13.71
C LYS A 112 7.82 5.57 -13.26
N LEU A 113 7.87 5.26 -11.96
CA LEU A 113 7.21 4.08 -11.39
C LEU A 113 5.68 4.14 -11.52
N LYS A 114 5.08 5.31 -11.32
CA LYS A 114 3.65 5.52 -11.57
C LYS A 114 3.30 5.25 -13.03
N ARG A 115 4.12 5.73 -13.97
CA ARG A 115 3.94 5.45 -15.40
C ARG A 115 4.04 3.96 -15.69
N ILE A 116 4.98 3.24 -15.07
CA ILE A 116 5.09 1.77 -15.19
C ILE A 116 3.77 1.12 -14.77
N ARG A 117 3.26 1.46 -13.57
CA ARG A 117 1.99 0.94 -13.07
C ARG A 117 0.84 1.23 -14.02
N ASP A 118 0.68 2.49 -14.41
CA ASP A 118 -0.47 2.94 -15.21
C ASP A 118 -0.45 2.33 -16.62
N LYS A 119 0.71 2.29 -17.28
CA LYS A 119 0.82 1.98 -18.72
C LYS A 119 1.14 0.53 -19.05
N TYR A 120 1.75 -0.22 -18.12
CA TYR A 120 2.22 -1.58 -18.36
C TYR A 120 1.64 -2.63 -17.41
N ILE A 121 1.00 -2.23 -16.30
CA ILE A 121 0.45 -3.18 -15.32
C ILE A 121 -1.07 -3.09 -15.24
N ALA A 122 -1.62 -1.87 -15.20
CA ALA A 122 -3.06 -1.68 -15.01
C ALA A 122 -3.88 -1.68 -16.31
N HIS A 123 -3.28 -1.25 -17.42
CA HIS A 123 -4.01 -1.01 -18.67
C HIS A 123 -3.38 -1.66 -19.91
N ASP A 124 -2.22 -2.31 -19.80
CA ASP A 124 -1.44 -2.94 -20.89
C ASP A 124 -1.35 -2.09 -22.18
N GLU A 125 -1.44 -0.76 -22.03
CA GLU A 125 -1.61 0.16 -23.15
C GLU A 125 -0.41 0.14 -24.09
N ILE A 126 0.80 0.05 -23.51
CA ILE A 126 2.03 0.04 -24.29
C ILE A 126 2.29 -1.34 -24.90
N ASP A 127 1.97 -2.42 -24.19
CA ASP A 127 2.10 -3.77 -24.73
C ASP A 127 1.15 -3.97 -25.92
N PHE A 128 -0.08 -3.46 -25.82
CA PHE A 128 -1.04 -3.43 -26.93
C PHE A 128 -0.53 -2.64 -28.14
N LEU A 129 0.00 -1.42 -27.91
CA LEU A 129 0.55 -0.59 -29.00
C LEU A 129 1.77 -1.23 -29.68
N ASN A 130 2.51 -2.08 -28.96
CA ASN A 130 3.68 -2.75 -29.49
C ASN A 130 3.37 -4.10 -30.16
N ALA A 131 2.17 -4.64 -30.00
CA ALA A 131 1.75 -5.88 -30.64
C ALA A 131 1.95 -5.81 -32.16
N LYS A 132 2.47 -6.90 -32.74
CA LYS A 132 2.73 -7.00 -34.18
C LYS A 132 1.88 -8.10 -34.80
N LEU A 133 1.40 -7.84 -36.00
CA LEU A 133 0.74 -8.81 -36.86
C LEU A 133 1.45 -8.81 -38.22
N GLY A 134 1.95 -9.96 -38.61
CA GLY A 134 2.58 -10.20 -39.90
C GLY A 134 1.77 -11.17 -40.74
N MET A 135 1.88 -11.04 -42.06
CA MET A 135 1.45 -12.08 -43.00
C MET A 135 2.63 -13.00 -43.31
N VAL A 136 2.38 -14.30 -43.37
CA VAL A 136 3.35 -15.29 -43.83
C VAL A 136 3.12 -15.49 -45.31
N LEU A 137 4.12 -15.17 -46.14
CA LEU A 137 4.06 -15.28 -47.60
C LEU A 137 4.87 -16.49 -48.07
N ASN A 138 4.35 -17.26 -49.02
CA ASN A 138 5.15 -18.19 -49.81
C ASN A 138 5.62 -17.46 -51.07
N GLU A 139 6.91 -17.11 -51.11
CA GLU A 139 7.48 -16.35 -52.23
C GLU A 139 7.51 -17.16 -53.53
N ASN A 140 7.65 -18.49 -53.45
CA ASN A 140 7.72 -19.37 -54.61
C ASN A 140 6.33 -19.51 -55.28
N GLU A 141 5.30 -19.71 -54.46
CA GLU A 141 3.91 -19.87 -54.94
C GLU A 141 3.17 -18.54 -55.08
N LYS A 142 3.80 -17.42 -54.65
CA LYS A 142 3.23 -16.07 -54.64
C LYS A 142 1.86 -16.00 -53.96
N CYS A 143 1.71 -16.70 -52.84
CA CYS A 143 0.46 -16.78 -52.09
C CYS A 143 0.67 -16.46 -50.60
N ILE A 144 -0.42 -16.12 -49.91
CA ILE A 144 -0.44 -15.94 -48.46
C ILE A 144 -0.66 -17.31 -47.82
N MET A 145 0.25 -17.71 -46.94
CA MET A 145 0.20 -18.99 -46.22
C MET A 145 -0.49 -18.88 -44.86
N GLY A 146 -0.53 -17.67 -44.28
CA GLY A 146 -1.15 -17.45 -42.99
C GLY A 146 -0.74 -16.12 -42.35
N ILE A 147 -0.86 -16.07 -41.04
CA ILE A 147 -0.48 -14.92 -40.21
C ILE A 147 0.49 -15.37 -39.12
N ALA A 148 1.35 -14.44 -38.68
CA ALA A 148 2.21 -14.60 -37.53
C ALA A 148 2.00 -13.42 -36.57
N TYR A 149 1.89 -13.69 -35.28
CA TYR A 149 1.69 -12.69 -34.24
C TYR A 149 2.64 -13.01 -33.08
N PRO A 150 3.86 -12.43 -33.05
CA PRO A 150 4.81 -12.72 -31.99
C PRO A 150 4.30 -12.21 -30.64
N GLU A 151 4.49 -13.01 -29.59
CA GLU A 151 4.23 -12.60 -28.21
C GLU A 151 5.28 -11.55 -27.80
N MET A 152 4.83 -10.35 -27.47
CA MET A 152 5.69 -9.23 -27.09
C MET A 152 5.20 -8.63 -25.78
N GLN A 153 6.08 -8.55 -24.78
CA GLN A 153 5.80 -7.92 -23.49
C GLN A 153 7.02 -7.12 -23.02
N ALA A 154 6.78 -5.95 -22.43
CA ALA A 154 7.85 -5.16 -21.82
C ALA A 154 8.58 -5.94 -20.72
N LYS A 155 9.91 -5.84 -20.69
CA LYS A 155 10.75 -6.33 -19.60
C LYS A 155 11.42 -5.14 -18.90
N PHE A 156 11.48 -5.21 -17.58
CA PHE A 156 12.10 -4.18 -16.75
C PHE A 156 13.45 -4.67 -16.25
N ASP A 157 14.40 -3.74 -16.08
CA ASP A 157 15.58 -4.00 -15.27
C ASP A 157 15.14 -4.00 -13.80
N TYR A 158 14.94 -5.20 -13.25
CA TYR A 158 14.34 -5.36 -11.95
C TYR A 158 15.30 -4.98 -10.81
N ASP A 159 16.60 -5.25 -10.92
CA ASP A 159 17.46 -5.18 -9.75
C ASP A 159 17.64 -3.74 -9.26
N GLU A 160 17.91 -2.79 -10.17
CA GLU A 160 17.99 -1.37 -9.80
C GLU A 160 16.60 -0.79 -9.47
N THR A 161 15.57 -1.16 -10.24
CA THR A 161 14.20 -0.65 -10.04
C THR A 161 13.63 -1.08 -8.68
N LEU A 162 13.90 -2.32 -8.25
CA LEU A 162 13.49 -2.85 -6.95
C LEU A 162 14.12 -2.05 -5.80
N ILE A 163 15.43 -1.77 -5.89
CA ILE A 163 16.15 -1.00 -4.86
C ILE A 163 15.60 0.43 -4.78
N ILE A 164 15.34 1.07 -5.93
CA ILE A 164 14.75 2.41 -5.98
C ILE A 164 13.36 2.40 -5.34
N LEU A 165 12.47 1.49 -5.74
CA LEU A 165 11.12 1.39 -5.19
C LEU A 165 11.15 1.11 -3.68
N GLN A 166 12.03 0.23 -3.22
CA GLN A 166 12.17 -0.07 -1.80
C GLN A 166 12.62 1.16 -1.00
N SER A 167 13.57 1.93 -1.53
CA SER A 167 14.04 3.18 -0.91
C SER A 167 12.91 4.20 -0.80
N LEU A 168 12.10 4.37 -1.85
CA LEU A 168 10.93 5.24 -1.83
C LEU A 168 9.89 4.78 -0.80
N CYS A 169 9.62 3.47 -0.70
CA CYS A 169 8.72 2.92 0.32
C CYS A 169 9.21 3.22 1.74
N LYS A 170 10.51 3.07 2.01
CA LYS A 170 11.12 3.35 3.33
C LYS A 170 10.98 4.83 3.70
N ILE A 171 11.27 5.74 2.78
CA ILE A 171 11.10 7.19 2.99
C ILE A 171 9.63 7.54 3.23
N ALA A 172 8.73 6.99 2.42
CA ALA A 172 7.29 7.20 2.59
C ALA A 172 6.78 6.65 3.94
N LEU A 173 7.32 5.51 4.39
CA LEU A 173 6.97 4.89 5.67
C LEU A 173 7.42 5.76 6.85
N GLU A 174 8.66 6.25 6.82
CA GLU A 174 9.18 7.17 7.84
C GLU A 174 8.29 8.41 7.94
N ARG A 175 7.95 9.03 6.80
CA ARG A 175 7.05 10.19 6.79
C ARG A 175 5.64 9.86 7.30
N THR A 176 5.13 8.69 6.95
CA THR A 176 3.80 8.23 7.42
C THR A 176 3.80 8.02 8.93
N ASN A 177 4.88 7.52 9.52
CA ASN A 177 5.00 7.37 10.97
C ASN A 177 4.93 8.74 11.67
N LEU A 178 5.59 9.77 11.14
CA LEU A 178 5.48 11.13 11.69
C LEU A 178 4.04 11.66 11.62
N TYR A 179 3.34 11.45 10.51
CA TYR A 179 1.92 11.84 10.40
C TYR A 179 1.03 11.05 11.36
N LEU A 180 1.30 9.76 11.57
CA LEU A 180 0.59 8.94 12.55
C LEU A 180 0.81 9.44 13.98
N GLU A 181 2.04 9.81 14.34
CA GLU A 181 2.34 10.38 15.64
C GLU A 181 1.59 11.70 15.83
N GLU A 182 1.65 12.61 14.86
CA GLU A 182 0.93 13.89 14.92
C GLU A 182 -0.59 13.70 15.07
N GLU A 183 -1.20 12.81 14.30
CA GLU A 183 -2.64 12.57 14.37
C GLU A 183 -3.03 11.81 15.65
N THR A 184 -2.22 10.86 16.12
CA THR A 184 -2.42 10.18 17.41
C THR A 184 -2.46 11.20 18.55
N HIS A 185 -1.49 12.11 18.62
CA HIS A 185 -1.48 13.16 19.65
C HIS A 185 -2.72 14.06 19.59
N LYS A 186 -3.18 14.43 18.39
CA LYS A 186 -4.41 15.23 18.22
C LYS A 186 -5.65 14.47 18.72
N VAL A 187 -5.76 13.19 18.38
CA VAL A 187 -6.88 12.34 18.80
C VAL A 187 -6.85 12.12 20.30
N GLU A 188 -5.70 11.80 20.89
CA GLU A 188 -5.56 11.65 22.33
C GLU A 188 -5.94 12.93 23.09
N ASN A 189 -5.44 14.08 22.65
CA ASN A 189 -5.77 15.36 23.27
C ASN A 189 -7.27 15.67 23.20
N TYR A 190 -7.94 15.30 22.12
CA TYR A 190 -9.39 15.45 21.99
C TYR A 190 -10.15 14.48 22.91
N LEU A 191 -9.77 13.21 22.95
CA LEU A 191 -10.45 12.20 23.76
C LEU A 191 -10.28 12.44 25.26
N ARG A 192 -9.13 12.98 25.69
CA ARG A 192 -8.88 13.37 27.10
C ARG A 192 -9.80 14.47 27.62
N GLN A 193 -10.46 15.22 26.73
CA GLN A 193 -11.43 16.24 27.13
C GLN A 193 -12.82 15.66 27.40
N ARG A 194 -13.04 14.37 27.13
CA ARG A 194 -14.33 13.72 27.37
C ARG A 194 -14.44 13.23 28.80
N ASP A 195 -15.66 13.32 29.29
CA ASP A 195 -16.08 12.84 30.60
C ASP A 195 -16.08 11.30 30.65
N TYR A 196 -15.62 10.73 31.77
CA TYR A 196 -15.42 9.29 31.90
C TYR A 196 -16.76 8.55 31.83
N GLU A 197 -17.77 9.07 32.51
CA GLU A 197 -19.10 8.51 32.60
C GLU A 197 -19.68 8.34 31.19
N ILE A 198 -19.50 9.34 30.32
CA ILE A 198 -19.91 9.27 28.91
C ILE A 198 -19.13 8.19 28.13
N VAL A 199 -17.80 8.16 28.20
CA VAL A 199 -17.00 7.22 27.40
C VAL A 199 -17.09 5.79 27.92
N SER A 200 -17.44 5.60 29.20
CA SER A 200 -17.64 4.29 29.80
C SER A 200 -18.87 3.56 29.21
N GLU A 201 -19.81 4.30 28.63
CA GLU A 201 -21.01 3.77 27.97
C GLU A 201 -20.75 3.35 26.51
N TYR A 202 -19.57 3.65 25.96
CA TYR A 202 -19.24 3.23 24.59
C TYR A 202 -19.19 1.70 24.48
N SER A 203 -19.56 1.21 23.29
CA SER A 203 -19.49 -0.20 22.94
C SER A 203 -18.10 -0.75 23.19
N GLU A 204 -18.00 -1.95 23.74
CA GLU A 204 -16.72 -2.65 23.81
C GLU A 204 -16.21 -2.96 22.40
N MET A 205 -14.89 -2.93 22.24
CA MET A 205 -14.25 -3.13 20.95
C MET A 205 -14.44 -4.57 20.46
N THR A 206 -15.02 -4.72 19.27
CA THR A 206 -15.22 -6.01 18.60
C THR A 206 -14.62 -6.00 17.19
N ILE A 207 -14.39 -7.19 16.62
CA ILE A 207 -14.02 -7.35 15.22
C ILE A 207 -15.19 -7.96 14.46
N GLU A 208 -15.72 -7.22 13.48
CA GLU A 208 -16.63 -7.78 12.49
C GLU A 208 -15.84 -8.44 11.36
N ILE A 209 -16.10 -9.73 11.13
CA ILE A 209 -15.57 -10.42 9.95
C ILE A 209 -16.57 -10.15 8.82
N ASN A 210 -16.19 -9.28 7.91
CA ASN A 210 -16.87 -9.20 6.63
C ASN A 210 -16.48 -10.44 5.82
N GLU A 211 -17.42 -11.35 5.60
CA GLU A 211 -17.24 -12.42 4.61
C GLU A 211 -17.03 -11.75 3.23
N ILE A 212 -15.88 -12.01 2.63
CA ILE A 212 -15.51 -11.50 1.29
C ILE A 212 -16.03 -12.46 0.23
#